data_AF-A0A9W8I6I5-F1
#
_entry.id   AF-A0A9W8I6I5-F1
#
_cell.length_a   1.000
_cell.length_b   1.000
_cell.length_c   1.000
_cell.angle_alpha   90.00
_cell.angle_beta   90.00
_cell.angle_gamma   90.00
#
_symmetry.space_group_name_H-M   'P 1'
#
loop_
_entity.id
_entity.type
_entity.pdbx_description
1 polymer ?
#
loop_
_entity_poly.entity_id
_entity_poly.type
_entity_poly.pdbx_seq_one_letter_code
_entity_poly.pdbx_strand_id
1 'polypeptide(L)'
;MKLSQFALASVLAIGALGTSNAWLSGCPKNLAFQLTNVLQAGQIQFPYAKCEENSGEYVAGIARFSTKDGSLWKVINAYHKITGGDDVFSKYDNALKKRTSSSSNSLDGFCDAWESVGTDQKFWSAQGSVFESDYFDPSQEMADDLGLKLSITKAQLYDTAIAHGAGSGSSELGGMVEKTNSQITKDISGNSASTLKINNYKVDEVEWLKLFLTTRAKYKDVHGAKASIDSYTYMINRKETKWGDTIYVLNDKGDEGDVTCDNSYNPYPTPDQDLGATATTSSTTTTSKETNTDTFDPYNNDNDNNDDDDDDGYDNDKDNDNGDGNTKNCHGYGANYTCEDGTGENNPDEENCHGYGANYTCDGNSKFAFGFGLLAGVLTLLAI
;
A
#
# COMPACT_ATOMS: atom_id res chain seq x y z
N MET A 1 -19.66 -67.67 38.03
CA MET A 1 -18.39 -67.69 37.27
C MET A 1 -18.33 -66.42 36.44
N LYS A 2 -17.21 -65.70 36.48
CA LYS A 2 -17.06 -64.26 36.18
C LYS A 2 -17.39 -63.89 34.72
N LEU A 3 -18.16 -62.81 34.52
CA LEU A 3 -18.24 -62.08 33.25
C LEU A 3 -17.38 -60.83 33.33
N SER A 4 -16.44 -60.74 32.39
CA SER A 4 -15.39 -59.73 32.25
C SER A 4 -15.95 -58.39 31.82
N GLN A 5 -15.59 -57.31 32.53
CA GLN A 5 -15.78 -55.93 32.09
C GLN A 5 -14.70 -55.58 31.06
N PHE A 6 -15.09 -55.20 29.85
CA PHE A 6 -14.27 -54.41 28.96
C PHE A 6 -14.87 -53.00 28.91
N ALA A 7 -14.20 -52.04 29.55
CA ALA A 7 -14.49 -50.63 29.37
C ALA A 7 -13.72 -50.15 28.13
N LEU A 8 -14.43 -49.88 27.03
CA LEU A 8 -13.90 -49.05 25.94
C LEU A 8 -13.93 -47.60 26.43
N ALA A 9 -12.76 -47.05 26.74
CA ALA A 9 -12.59 -45.61 26.85
C ALA A 9 -12.45 -45.04 25.43
N SER A 10 -13.53 -44.51 24.89
CA SER A 10 -13.50 -43.68 23.68
C SER A 10 -12.83 -42.35 24.02
N VAL A 11 -11.57 -42.18 23.62
CA VAL A 11 -10.91 -40.87 23.61
C VAL A 11 -11.48 -40.09 22.42
N LEU A 12 -12.45 -39.22 22.68
CA LEU A 12 -12.83 -38.16 21.76
C LEU A 12 -11.69 -37.14 21.73
N ALA A 13 -10.81 -37.25 20.74
CA ALA A 13 -9.94 -36.15 20.36
C ALA A 13 -10.82 -35.06 19.75
N ILE A 14 -11.23 -34.09 20.57
CA ILE A 14 -11.74 -32.82 20.07
C ILE A 14 -10.52 -32.11 19.49
N GLY A 15 -10.32 -32.27 18.18
CA GLY A 15 -9.44 -31.40 17.42
C GLY A 15 -9.99 -29.99 17.56
N ALA A 16 -9.33 -29.15 18.36
CA ALA A 16 -9.49 -27.71 18.24
C ALA A 16 -9.05 -27.37 16.80
N LEU A 17 -10.02 -27.11 15.92
CA LEU A 17 -9.78 -26.36 14.71
C LEU A 17 -9.27 -25.01 15.19
N GLY A 18 -7.95 -24.84 15.19
CA GLY A 18 -7.33 -23.56 15.51
C GLY A 18 -7.76 -22.56 14.46
N THR A 19 -8.77 -21.75 14.76
CA THR A 19 -8.99 -20.48 14.06
C THR A 19 -7.94 -19.51 14.56
N SER A 20 -6.69 -19.69 14.14
CA SER A 20 -5.64 -18.70 14.33
C SER A 20 -5.34 -18.00 13.01
N ASN A 21 -6.39 -17.63 12.27
CA ASN A 21 -6.29 -16.66 11.18
C ASN A 21 -6.58 -15.31 11.81
N ALA A 22 -5.58 -14.73 12.49
CA ALA A 22 -5.71 -13.37 12.98
C ALA A 22 -5.52 -12.44 11.78
N TRP A 23 -6.58 -12.30 10.98
CA TRP A 23 -6.70 -11.21 10.02
C TRP A 23 -6.33 -9.90 10.71
N LEU A 24 -5.78 -8.96 9.94
CA LEU A 24 -5.73 -7.60 10.40
C LEU A 24 -7.16 -7.19 10.82
N SER A 25 -7.34 -6.88 12.11
CA SER A 25 -8.68 -6.75 12.71
C SER A 25 -8.71 -5.63 13.74
N GLY A 26 -9.92 -5.16 14.04
CA GLY A 26 -10.12 -4.02 14.93
C GLY A 26 -9.34 -2.80 14.48
N CYS A 27 -8.66 -2.18 15.43
CA CYS A 27 -8.00 -0.91 15.22
C CYS A 27 -6.86 -0.95 14.16
N PRO A 28 -5.96 -1.96 14.14
CA PRO A 28 -5.00 -2.12 13.05
C PRO A 28 -5.62 -2.21 11.63
N LYS A 29 -6.82 -2.80 11.48
CA LYS A 29 -7.54 -2.85 10.19
C LYS A 29 -7.95 -1.44 9.77
N ASN A 30 -8.56 -0.70 10.69
CA ASN A 30 -8.98 0.69 10.46
C ASN A 30 -7.79 1.58 10.12
N LEU A 31 -6.67 1.45 10.84
CA LEU A 31 -5.44 2.18 10.55
C LEU A 31 -4.89 1.88 9.15
N ALA A 32 -4.88 0.61 8.72
CA ALA A 32 -4.46 0.28 7.36
C ALA A 32 -5.35 0.93 6.30
N PHE A 33 -6.67 0.91 6.50
CA PHE A 33 -7.62 1.53 5.58
C PHE A 33 -7.43 3.05 5.52
N GLN A 34 -7.35 3.70 6.67
CA GLN A 34 -7.14 5.14 6.77
C GLN A 34 -5.80 5.56 6.17
N LEU A 35 -4.72 4.82 6.48
CA LEU A 35 -3.40 5.08 5.92
C LEU A 35 -3.42 4.99 4.38
N THR A 36 -3.89 3.87 3.83
CA THR A 36 -3.97 3.71 2.38
C THR A 36 -4.82 4.82 1.76
N ASN A 37 -5.93 5.20 2.38
CA ASN A 37 -6.78 6.26 1.86
C ASN A 37 -6.12 7.66 1.93
N VAL A 38 -5.35 7.96 2.98
CA VAL A 38 -4.55 9.20 3.05
C VAL A 38 -3.52 9.23 1.93
N LEU A 39 -2.85 8.10 1.67
CA LEU A 39 -1.81 8.01 0.64
C LEU A 39 -2.38 8.03 -0.79
N GLN A 40 -3.58 7.48 -0.99
CA GLN A 40 -4.20 7.32 -2.31
C GLN A 40 -5.15 8.47 -2.69
N ALA A 41 -5.78 9.09 -1.70
CA ALA A 41 -6.84 10.08 -1.89
C ALA A 41 -6.65 11.35 -1.05
N GLY A 42 -5.58 11.46 -0.26
CA GLY A 42 -5.29 12.65 0.54
C GLY A 42 -6.23 12.87 1.72
N GLN A 43 -7.03 11.87 2.11
CA GLN A 43 -8.04 11.99 3.16
C GLN A 43 -8.21 10.70 3.95
N ILE A 44 -8.70 10.83 5.18
CA ILE A 44 -8.93 9.68 6.08
C ILE A 44 -10.20 8.91 5.70
N GLN A 45 -11.25 9.64 5.27
CA GLN A 45 -12.58 9.07 5.01
C GLN A 45 -12.70 8.52 3.59
N PHE A 46 -13.31 7.35 3.46
CA PHE A 46 -13.44 6.67 2.17
C PHE A 46 -14.27 7.51 1.17
N PRO A 47 -13.80 7.68 -0.08
CA PRO A 47 -14.47 8.53 -1.07
C PRO A 47 -15.64 7.83 -1.78
N TYR A 48 -16.67 7.37 -1.05
CA TYR A 48 -17.78 6.60 -1.65
C TYR A 48 -18.45 7.27 -2.85
N ALA A 49 -18.58 8.60 -2.79
CA ALA A 49 -19.26 9.39 -3.81
C ALA A 49 -18.34 9.81 -4.97
N LYS A 50 -17.02 9.68 -4.84
CA LYS A 50 -16.09 10.21 -5.85
C LYS A 50 -16.19 9.41 -7.15
N CYS A 51 -16.34 10.10 -8.26
CA CYS A 51 -16.26 9.55 -9.61
C CYS A 51 -15.52 10.54 -10.51
N GLU A 52 -14.63 10.03 -11.34
CA GLU A 52 -13.90 10.81 -12.34
C GLU A 52 -13.93 10.08 -13.68
N GLU A 53 -13.94 10.84 -14.78
CA GLU A 53 -13.86 10.33 -16.14
C GLU A 53 -12.62 10.91 -16.80
N ASN A 54 -11.82 10.06 -17.43
CA ASN A 54 -10.67 10.47 -18.21
C ASN A 54 -10.56 9.62 -19.46
N SER A 55 -10.64 10.26 -20.63
CA SER A 55 -10.43 9.60 -21.93
C SER A 55 -11.31 8.36 -22.15
N GLY A 56 -12.54 8.40 -21.65
CA GLY A 56 -13.54 7.34 -21.72
C GLY A 56 -13.48 6.33 -20.56
N GLU A 57 -12.46 6.37 -19.71
CA GLU A 57 -12.35 5.52 -18.52
C GLU A 57 -13.00 6.23 -17.31
N TYR A 58 -13.98 5.58 -16.69
CA TYR A 58 -14.52 6.01 -15.40
C TYR A 58 -13.81 5.29 -14.26
N VAL A 59 -13.43 6.05 -13.24
CA VAL A 59 -12.80 5.59 -12.00
C VAL A 59 -13.61 6.14 -10.82
N ALA A 60 -14.04 5.30 -9.89
CA ALA A 60 -14.95 5.73 -8.84
C ALA A 60 -14.80 4.96 -7.50
N GLY A 61 -15.26 5.57 -6.43
CA GLY A 61 -15.44 4.93 -5.12
C GLY A 61 -14.16 4.63 -4.34
N ILE A 62 -14.35 3.86 -3.28
CA ILE A 62 -13.37 3.63 -2.20
C ILE A 62 -12.06 2.95 -2.61
N ALA A 63 -12.08 2.21 -3.71
CA ALA A 63 -10.93 1.47 -4.23
C ALA A 63 -10.50 1.96 -5.62
N ARG A 64 -10.99 3.13 -6.05
CA ARG A 64 -10.80 3.64 -7.43
C ARG A 64 -11.22 2.59 -8.47
N PHE A 65 -12.39 2.00 -8.29
CA PHE A 65 -12.94 0.99 -9.18
C PHE A 65 -13.03 1.55 -10.61
N SER A 66 -12.54 0.79 -11.59
CA SER A 66 -12.45 1.24 -12.97
C SER A 66 -13.38 0.48 -13.92
N THR A 67 -13.86 1.18 -14.94
CA THR A 67 -14.50 0.56 -16.12
C THR A 67 -13.52 -0.23 -16.98
N LYS A 68 -12.21 0.06 -16.91
CA LYS A 68 -11.17 -0.58 -17.71
C LYS A 68 -10.84 -1.99 -17.26
N ASP A 69 -10.75 -2.21 -15.95
CA ASP A 69 -10.50 -3.53 -15.35
C ASP A 69 -11.81 -4.28 -15.00
N GLY A 70 -12.96 -3.58 -15.11
CA GLY A 70 -14.29 -4.15 -14.85
C GLY A 70 -14.66 -4.21 -13.36
N SER A 71 -13.81 -3.76 -12.44
CA SER A 71 -14.10 -3.71 -11.01
C SER A 71 -15.30 -2.82 -10.69
N LEU A 72 -15.47 -1.72 -11.44
CA LEU A 72 -16.64 -0.83 -11.30
C LEU A 72 -17.95 -1.54 -11.66
N TRP A 73 -17.93 -2.42 -12.67
CA TRP A 73 -19.10 -3.23 -13.02
C TRP A 73 -19.45 -4.22 -11.91
N LYS A 74 -18.45 -4.78 -11.20
CA LYS A 74 -18.71 -5.67 -10.06
C LYS A 74 -19.46 -4.93 -8.95
N VAL A 75 -19.09 -3.68 -8.65
CA VAL A 75 -19.77 -2.84 -7.65
C VAL A 75 -21.23 -2.62 -8.04
N ILE A 76 -21.48 -2.19 -9.28
CA ILE A 76 -22.83 -1.94 -9.78
C ILE A 76 -23.67 -3.22 -9.73
N ASN A 77 -23.10 -4.35 -10.15
CA ASN A 77 -23.78 -5.64 -10.07
C ASN A 77 -24.05 -6.09 -8.62
N ALA A 78 -23.15 -5.80 -7.68
CA ALA A 78 -23.39 -6.03 -6.26
C ALA A 78 -24.54 -5.15 -5.74
N TYR A 79 -24.58 -3.89 -6.15
CA TYR A 79 -25.64 -2.96 -5.79
C TYR A 79 -27.00 -3.37 -6.38
N HIS A 80 -27.06 -3.75 -7.66
CA HIS A 80 -28.24 -4.32 -8.29
C HIS A 80 -28.80 -5.52 -7.54
N LYS A 81 -27.94 -6.41 -7.03
CA LYS A 81 -28.40 -7.56 -6.22
C LYS A 81 -29.06 -7.12 -4.92
N ILE A 82 -28.57 -6.04 -4.30
CA ILE A 82 -29.09 -5.49 -3.04
C ILE A 82 -30.40 -4.72 -3.27
N THR A 83 -30.53 -4.01 -4.39
CA THR A 83 -31.70 -3.18 -4.73
C THR A 83 -32.80 -3.93 -5.49
N GLY A 84 -32.49 -5.11 -6.03
CA GLY A 84 -33.38 -5.84 -6.94
C GLY A 84 -33.26 -5.40 -8.40
N GLY A 85 -32.25 -4.57 -8.74
CA GLY A 85 -31.90 -4.15 -10.10
C GLY A 85 -32.64 -2.92 -10.61
N ASP A 86 -33.59 -2.38 -9.83
CA ASP A 86 -34.29 -1.12 -10.12
C ASP A 86 -33.63 0.05 -9.38
N ASP A 87 -32.43 0.41 -9.82
CA ASP A 87 -31.66 1.53 -9.27
C ASP A 87 -31.12 2.46 -10.37
N VAL A 88 -30.47 3.54 -9.93
CA VAL A 88 -29.97 4.61 -10.80
C VAL A 88 -29.01 4.13 -11.90
N PHE A 89 -28.38 2.97 -11.72
CA PHE A 89 -27.42 2.45 -12.69
C PHE A 89 -28.02 1.53 -13.76
N SER A 90 -29.28 1.10 -13.60
CA SER A 90 -29.96 0.19 -14.54
C SER A 90 -29.93 0.68 -16.00
N LYS A 91 -29.95 2.00 -16.22
CA LYS A 91 -29.85 2.62 -17.55
C LYS A 91 -28.47 2.46 -18.21
N TYR A 92 -27.42 2.16 -17.44
CA TYR A 92 -26.04 1.99 -17.92
C TYR A 92 -25.65 0.53 -18.21
N ASP A 93 -26.45 -0.44 -17.77
CA ASP A 93 -26.17 -1.88 -17.87
C ASP A 93 -25.63 -2.33 -19.22
N ASN A 94 -26.33 -1.95 -20.30
CA ASN A 94 -25.99 -2.38 -21.64
C ASN A 94 -24.66 -1.77 -22.12
N ALA A 95 -24.34 -0.56 -21.66
CA ALA A 95 -23.10 0.12 -22.02
C ALA A 95 -21.92 -0.45 -21.21
N LEU A 96 -22.11 -0.69 -19.91
CA LEU A 96 -21.10 -1.26 -19.02
C LEU A 96 -20.74 -2.70 -19.41
N LYS A 97 -21.74 -3.55 -19.71
CA LYS A 97 -21.51 -4.92 -20.20
C LYS A 97 -20.75 -4.99 -21.54
N LYS A 98 -20.85 -3.97 -22.38
CA LYS A 98 -20.14 -3.90 -23.67
C LYS A 98 -18.73 -3.35 -23.52
N ARG A 99 -18.50 -2.42 -22.58
CA ARG A 99 -17.19 -1.81 -22.32
C ARG A 99 -16.14 -2.80 -21.86
N THR A 100 -16.52 -3.90 -21.19
CA THR A 100 -15.62 -5.03 -20.90
C THR A 100 -15.10 -5.74 -22.15
N SER A 101 -15.52 -5.34 -23.36
CA SER A 101 -15.19 -5.97 -24.64
C SER A 101 -14.80 -4.99 -25.77
N SER A 102 -14.28 -3.79 -25.44
CA SER A 102 -13.79 -2.74 -26.38
C SER A 102 -14.84 -1.81 -27.01
N SER A 103 -15.43 -0.89 -26.24
CA SER A 103 -16.25 0.18 -26.84
C SER A 103 -16.13 1.54 -26.13
N SER A 104 -16.04 2.61 -26.93
CA SER A 104 -15.97 4.03 -26.57
C SER A 104 -17.33 4.70 -26.31
N ASN A 105 -18.39 3.95 -26.05
CA ASN A 105 -19.71 4.55 -25.79
C ASN A 105 -19.66 5.36 -24.50
N SER A 106 -19.90 6.67 -24.56
CA SER A 106 -19.96 7.53 -23.38
C SER A 106 -20.98 7.02 -22.37
N LEU A 107 -20.68 7.12 -21.06
CA LEU A 107 -21.63 6.89 -19.98
C LEU A 107 -22.11 8.25 -19.46
N ASP A 108 -22.78 9.02 -20.33
CA ASP A 108 -23.20 10.38 -19.99
C ASP A 108 -24.00 10.41 -18.66
N GLY A 109 -23.61 11.34 -17.77
CA GLY A 109 -24.17 11.50 -16.43
C GLY A 109 -23.88 10.35 -15.46
N PHE A 110 -22.94 9.44 -15.78
CA PHE A 110 -22.61 8.31 -14.91
C PHE A 110 -22.02 8.75 -13.57
N CYS A 111 -21.12 9.74 -13.56
CA CYS A 111 -20.59 10.27 -12.31
C CYS A 111 -21.68 10.97 -11.48
N ASP A 112 -22.60 11.71 -12.10
CA ASP A 112 -23.76 12.28 -11.39
C ASP A 112 -24.61 11.18 -10.74
N ALA A 113 -24.84 10.06 -11.45
CA ALA A 113 -25.57 8.92 -10.91
C ALA A 113 -24.81 8.28 -9.74
N TRP A 114 -23.48 8.14 -9.85
CA TRP A 114 -22.63 7.64 -8.78
C TRP A 114 -22.67 8.51 -7.54
N GLU A 115 -22.49 9.82 -7.72
CA GLU A 115 -22.55 10.81 -6.65
C GLU A 115 -23.93 10.81 -5.97
N SER A 116 -25.02 10.65 -6.73
CA SER A 116 -26.38 10.67 -6.19
C SER A 116 -26.68 9.56 -5.17
N VAL A 117 -25.98 8.43 -5.25
CA VAL A 117 -26.06 7.32 -4.29
C VAL A 117 -24.87 7.28 -3.34
N GLY A 118 -24.02 8.31 -3.35
CA GLY A 118 -22.81 8.41 -2.54
C GLY A 118 -23.04 8.46 -1.02
N THR A 119 -24.29 8.54 -0.56
CA THR A 119 -24.70 8.43 0.85
C THR A 119 -25.62 7.23 1.13
N ASP A 120 -25.92 6.43 0.11
CA ASP A 120 -26.75 5.22 0.27
C ASP A 120 -25.91 4.10 0.90
N GLN A 121 -26.32 3.65 2.08
CA GLN A 121 -25.66 2.57 2.81
C GLN A 121 -25.65 1.25 2.04
N LYS A 122 -26.65 0.98 1.21
CA LYS A 122 -26.66 -0.20 0.32
C LYS A 122 -25.56 -0.09 -0.73
N PHE A 123 -25.32 1.13 -1.24
CA PHE A 123 -24.25 1.37 -2.20
C PHE A 123 -22.87 1.29 -1.53
N TRP A 124 -22.74 1.78 -0.30
CA TRP A 124 -21.52 1.61 0.50
C TRP A 124 -21.23 0.12 0.78
N SER A 125 -22.26 -0.65 1.13
CA SER A 125 -22.15 -2.10 1.34
C SER A 125 -21.75 -2.82 0.04
N ALA A 126 -22.30 -2.41 -1.11
CA ALA A 126 -21.90 -2.95 -2.41
C ALA A 126 -20.42 -2.69 -2.71
N GLN A 127 -19.96 -1.43 -2.56
CA GLN A 127 -18.54 -1.07 -2.72
C GLN A 127 -17.66 -1.88 -1.76
N GLY A 128 -18.06 -1.99 -0.50
CA GLY A 128 -17.36 -2.77 0.52
C GLY A 128 -17.21 -4.23 0.18
N SER A 129 -18.27 -4.88 -0.28
CA SER A 129 -18.23 -6.30 -0.64
C SER A 129 -17.21 -6.60 -1.74
N VAL A 130 -17.11 -5.71 -2.75
CA VAL A 130 -16.13 -5.85 -3.83
C VAL A 130 -14.72 -5.52 -3.35
N PHE A 131 -14.58 -4.44 -2.56
CA PHE A 131 -13.31 -4.09 -1.95
C PHE A 131 -12.74 -5.25 -1.11
N GLU A 132 -13.57 -5.87 -0.26
CA GLU A 132 -13.13 -6.96 0.60
C GLU A 132 -12.76 -8.19 -0.23
N SER A 133 -13.61 -8.59 -1.19
CA SER A 133 -13.39 -9.80 -1.99
C SER A 133 -12.22 -9.69 -2.96
N ASP A 134 -11.99 -8.51 -3.55
CA ASP A 134 -10.99 -8.34 -4.62
C ASP A 134 -9.63 -7.86 -4.09
N TYR A 135 -9.58 -7.22 -2.91
CA TYR A 135 -8.35 -6.57 -2.41
C TYR A 135 -7.98 -7.00 -0.99
N PHE A 136 -8.87 -6.79 -0.01
CA PHE A 136 -8.52 -7.02 1.39
C PHE A 136 -8.34 -8.51 1.68
N ASP A 137 -9.35 -9.34 1.45
CA ASP A 137 -9.31 -10.75 1.81
C ASP A 137 -8.17 -11.50 1.11
N PRO A 138 -7.94 -11.35 -0.21
CA PRO A 138 -6.82 -12.01 -0.87
C PRO A 138 -5.45 -11.57 -0.32
N SER A 139 -5.30 -10.29 0.04
CA SER A 139 -4.05 -9.80 0.65
C SER A 139 -3.80 -10.39 2.03
N GLN A 140 -4.86 -10.61 2.82
CA GLN A 140 -4.76 -11.17 4.16
C GLN A 140 -4.61 -12.69 4.15
N GLU A 141 -5.25 -13.38 3.20
CA GLU A 141 -5.00 -14.81 2.94
C GLU A 141 -3.52 -15.04 2.59
N MET A 142 -2.96 -14.22 1.70
CA MET A 142 -1.53 -14.28 1.37
C MET A 142 -0.63 -13.99 2.58
N ALA A 143 -1.02 -13.05 3.44
CA ALA A 143 -0.29 -12.77 4.67
C ALA A 143 -0.29 -13.98 5.62
N ASP A 144 -1.43 -14.66 5.74
CA ASP A 144 -1.57 -15.84 6.59
C ASP A 144 -0.78 -17.04 6.03
N ASP A 145 -0.79 -17.25 4.71
CA ASP A 145 0.00 -18.29 4.03
C ASP A 145 1.51 -18.11 4.22
N LEU A 146 1.99 -16.87 4.23
CA LEU A 146 3.38 -16.53 4.53
C LEU A 146 3.70 -16.64 6.04
N GLY A 147 2.68 -16.73 6.89
CA GLY A 147 2.82 -16.75 8.35
C GLY A 147 3.15 -15.39 8.95
N LEU A 148 2.77 -14.28 8.30
CA LEU A 148 3.00 -12.92 8.76
C LEU A 148 2.26 -12.64 10.07
N LYS A 149 2.90 -11.92 11.00
CA LYS A 149 2.35 -11.62 12.32
C LYS A 149 2.30 -10.13 12.63
N LEU A 150 3.06 -9.31 11.92
CA LEU A 150 3.18 -7.89 12.21
C LEU A 150 2.12 -7.11 11.44
N SER A 151 1.42 -6.20 12.13
CA SER A 151 0.38 -5.36 11.55
C SER A 151 0.90 -4.57 10.35
N ILE A 152 2.13 -4.05 10.46
CA ILE A 152 2.76 -3.27 9.38
C ILE A 152 2.93 -4.10 8.09
N THR A 153 3.31 -5.38 8.18
CA THR A 153 3.52 -6.23 7.01
C THR A 153 2.19 -6.57 6.35
N LYS A 154 1.17 -6.93 7.16
CA LYS A 154 -0.17 -7.23 6.68
C LYS A 154 -0.84 -6.03 6.01
N ALA A 155 -0.69 -4.85 6.60
CA ALA A 155 -1.18 -3.59 6.04
C ALA A 155 -0.48 -3.25 4.73
N GLN A 156 0.83 -3.52 4.61
CA GLN A 156 1.55 -3.23 3.37
C GLN A 156 1.16 -4.16 2.22
N LEU A 157 0.80 -5.42 2.49
CA LEU A 157 0.25 -6.30 1.44
C LEU A 157 -1.11 -5.78 0.97
N TYR A 158 -1.96 -5.33 1.88
CA TYR A 158 -3.23 -4.69 1.55
C TYR A 158 -3.03 -3.41 0.71
N ASP A 159 -2.15 -2.50 1.13
CA ASP A 159 -1.86 -1.27 0.39
C ASP A 159 -1.34 -1.56 -1.02
N THR A 160 -0.51 -2.59 -1.15
CA THR A 160 -0.02 -3.06 -2.45
C THR A 160 -1.14 -3.64 -3.30
N ALA A 161 -2.06 -4.43 -2.72
CA ALA A 161 -3.23 -4.93 -3.43
C ALA A 161 -4.09 -3.79 -3.99
N ILE A 162 -4.29 -2.71 -3.23
CA ILE A 162 -5.03 -1.53 -3.70
C ILE A 162 -4.31 -0.84 -4.86
N ALA A 163 -3.00 -0.63 -4.76
CA ALA A 163 -2.23 0.08 -5.77
C ALA A 163 -1.98 -0.73 -7.06
N HIS A 164 -1.83 -2.05 -6.92
CA HIS A 164 -1.30 -2.92 -7.98
C HIS A 164 -2.20 -4.12 -8.33
N GLY A 165 -3.33 -4.29 -7.64
CA GLY A 165 -4.14 -5.50 -7.73
C GLY A 165 -3.61 -6.64 -6.85
N ALA A 166 -4.52 -7.51 -6.40
CA ALA A 166 -4.19 -8.64 -5.52
C ALA A 166 -3.77 -9.93 -6.27
N GLY A 167 -3.77 -9.92 -7.60
CA GLY A 167 -3.53 -11.10 -8.43
C GLY A 167 -2.07 -11.58 -8.46
N SER A 168 -1.80 -12.55 -9.34
CA SER A 168 -0.48 -13.20 -9.48
C SER A 168 0.35 -12.67 -10.65
N GLY A 169 -0.12 -11.66 -11.36
CA GLY A 169 0.64 -10.98 -12.41
C GLY A 169 1.96 -10.44 -11.86
N SER A 170 2.97 -10.31 -12.72
CA SER A 170 4.33 -9.93 -12.30
C SER A 170 4.39 -8.56 -11.60
N SER A 171 3.46 -7.65 -11.94
CA SER A 171 3.30 -6.33 -11.33
C SER A 171 2.15 -6.23 -10.34
N GLU A 172 1.53 -7.35 -9.97
CA GLU A 172 0.48 -7.45 -8.95
C GLU A 172 1.08 -8.00 -7.63
N LEU A 173 0.32 -7.94 -6.54
CA LEU A 173 0.78 -8.33 -5.21
C LEU A 173 1.44 -9.73 -5.19
N GLY A 174 0.80 -10.75 -5.76
CA GLY A 174 1.30 -12.12 -5.74
C GLY A 174 2.62 -12.28 -6.48
N GLY A 175 2.76 -11.64 -7.65
CA GLY A 175 4.02 -11.64 -8.40
C GLY A 175 5.15 -10.92 -7.65
N MET A 176 4.84 -9.82 -6.95
CA MET A 176 5.82 -9.12 -6.10
C MET A 176 6.26 -9.95 -4.89
N VAL A 177 5.34 -10.68 -4.26
CA VAL A 177 5.66 -11.61 -3.17
C VAL A 177 6.53 -12.76 -3.67
N GLU A 178 6.19 -13.38 -4.81
CA GLU A 178 7.00 -14.42 -5.43
C GLU A 178 8.42 -13.91 -5.74
N LYS A 179 8.51 -12.71 -6.35
CA LYS A 179 9.79 -12.07 -6.66
C LYS A 179 10.61 -11.76 -5.41
N THR A 180 9.97 -11.32 -4.33
CA THR A 180 10.62 -11.08 -3.03
C THR A 180 11.18 -12.38 -2.46
N ASN A 181 10.37 -13.44 -2.44
CA ASN A 181 10.76 -14.75 -1.91
C ASN A 181 11.91 -15.37 -2.72
N SER A 182 11.93 -15.18 -4.04
CA SER A 182 13.00 -15.69 -4.92
C SER A 182 14.38 -15.10 -4.63
N GLN A 183 14.45 -13.91 -4.01
CA GLN A 183 15.71 -13.25 -3.63
C GLN A 183 16.30 -13.83 -2.33
N ILE A 184 15.54 -14.65 -1.59
CA ILE A 184 15.94 -15.22 -0.32
C ILE A 184 16.65 -16.57 -0.57
N THR A 185 17.97 -16.53 -0.41
CA THR A 185 18.88 -17.66 -0.68
C THR A 185 19.68 -18.10 0.55
N LYS A 186 19.39 -17.51 1.71
CA LYS A 186 20.02 -17.80 3.00
C LYS A 186 19.13 -17.32 4.15
N ASP A 187 19.43 -17.77 5.36
CA ASP A 187 18.81 -17.22 6.57
C ASP A 187 19.09 -15.72 6.69
N ILE A 188 18.07 -14.96 7.08
CA ILE A 188 18.14 -13.51 7.29
C ILE A 188 17.67 -13.24 8.71
N SER A 189 18.61 -12.82 9.57
CA SER A 189 18.32 -12.50 10.96
C SER A 189 17.93 -11.04 11.14
N GLY A 190 17.06 -10.77 12.12
CA GLY A 190 16.61 -9.45 12.50
C GLY A 190 16.04 -9.47 13.92
N ASN A 191 15.34 -8.40 14.30
CA ASN A 191 14.91 -8.16 15.68
C ASN A 191 13.38 -8.01 15.83
N SER A 192 12.59 -8.45 14.87
CA SER A 192 11.13 -8.25 14.85
C SER A 192 10.34 -9.19 15.77
N ALA A 193 11.03 -10.16 16.39
CA ALA A 193 10.43 -11.28 17.13
C ALA A 193 9.45 -12.16 16.30
N SER A 194 9.39 -11.93 14.98
CA SER A 194 8.65 -12.76 14.02
C SER A 194 9.62 -13.34 13.00
N THR A 195 9.49 -14.64 12.73
CA THR A 195 10.35 -15.36 11.79
C THR A 195 9.48 -16.15 10.84
N LEU A 196 9.65 -15.86 9.55
CA LEU A 196 9.03 -16.55 8.44
C LEU A 196 9.90 -17.73 8.01
N LYS A 197 9.28 -18.71 7.38
CA LYS A 197 9.98 -19.81 6.71
C LYS A 197 9.78 -19.69 5.20
N ILE A 198 10.78 -19.13 4.51
CA ILE A 198 10.74 -18.91 3.06
C ILE A 198 11.83 -19.75 2.40
N ASN A 199 11.48 -20.62 1.45
CA ASN A 199 12.44 -21.47 0.72
C ASN A 199 13.37 -22.30 1.64
N ASN A 200 12.86 -22.78 2.77
CA ASN A 200 13.60 -23.45 3.86
C ASN A 200 14.55 -22.57 4.68
N TYR A 201 14.63 -21.27 4.38
CA TYR A 201 15.38 -20.31 5.18
C TYR A 201 14.51 -19.66 6.25
N LYS A 202 15.14 -19.33 7.37
CA LYS A 202 14.55 -18.53 8.43
C LYS A 202 14.79 -17.06 8.14
N VAL A 203 13.71 -16.28 8.06
CA VAL A 203 13.75 -14.87 7.65
C VAL A 203 13.02 -14.05 8.69
N ASP A 204 13.68 -13.06 9.27
CA ASP A 204 13.01 -12.06 10.10
C ASP A 204 11.95 -11.30 9.28
N GLU A 205 10.74 -11.14 9.82
CA GLU A 205 9.62 -10.58 9.07
C GLU A 205 9.86 -9.12 8.64
N VAL A 206 10.56 -8.32 9.45
CA VAL A 206 10.89 -6.93 9.07
C VAL A 206 11.93 -6.88 7.96
N GLU A 207 12.91 -7.78 7.99
CA GLU A 207 13.88 -7.88 6.89
C GLU A 207 13.22 -8.38 5.59
N TRP A 208 12.24 -9.30 5.69
CA TRP A 208 11.39 -9.65 4.56
C TRP A 208 10.62 -8.45 4.03
N LEU A 209 9.99 -7.66 4.90
CA LEU A 209 9.24 -6.47 4.51
C LEU A 209 10.10 -5.42 3.81
N LYS A 210 11.33 -5.18 4.28
CA LYS A 210 12.29 -4.29 3.59
C LYS A 210 12.62 -4.76 2.18
N LEU A 211 12.80 -6.08 2.00
CA LEU A 211 13.03 -6.68 0.68
C LEU A 211 11.79 -6.58 -0.20
N PHE A 212 10.60 -6.74 0.38
CA PHE A 212 9.33 -6.55 -0.31
C PHE A 212 9.16 -5.10 -0.78
N LEU A 213 9.41 -4.11 0.09
CA LEU A 213 9.39 -2.68 -0.27
C LEU A 213 10.38 -2.34 -1.40
N THR A 214 11.59 -2.89 -1.34
CA THR A 214 12.60 -2.75 -2.40
C THR A 214 12.14 -3.38 -3.71
N THR A 215 11.38 -4.48 -3.64
CA THR A 215 10.81 -5.14 -4.81
C THR A 215 9.67 -4.31 -5.39
N ARG A 216 8.75 -3.82 -4.56
CA ARG A 216 7.64 -2.95 -4.94
C ARG A 216 8.13 -1.66 -5.60
N ALA A 217 9.19 -1.04 -5.09
CA ALA A 217 9.78 0.19 -5.63
C ALA A 217 10.29 0.08 -7.08
N LYS A 218 10.46 -1.14 -7.62
CA LYS A 218 10.89 -1.37 -9.02
C LYS A 218 9.73 -1.27 -10.01
N TYR A 219 8.50 -1.31 -9.53
CA TYR A 219 7.31 -1.18 -10.36
C TYR A 219 6.94 0.29 -10.45
N LYS A 220 6.44 0.70 -11.62
CA LYS A 220 6.05 2.09 -11.89
C LYS A 220 5.17 2.60 -10.75
N ASP A 221 5.44 3.82 -10.30
CA ASP A 221 4.58 4.49 -9.33
C ASP A 221 3.15 4.59 -9.89
N VAL A 222 2.26 3.83 -9.28
CA VAL A 222 0.81 3.93 -9.48
C VAL A 222 0.27 4.64 -8.24
N HIS A 223 -0.34 5.82 -8.43
CA HIS A 223 -1.08 6.57 -7.41
C HIS A 223 -0.36 6.65 -6.04
N GLY A 224 0.71 7.45 -5.91
CA GLY A 224 1.34 7.68 -4.60
C GLY A 224 2.12 6.49 -4.01
N ALA A 225 2.42 5.44 -4.80
CA ALA A 225 3.18 4.28 -4.34
C ALA A 225 4.53 4.65 -3.68
N LYS A 226 5.25 5.67 -4.17
CA LYS A 226 6.44 6.20 -3.52
C LYS A 226 6.17 6.69 -2.08
N ALA A 227 5.15 7.53 -1.88
CA ALA A 227 4.79 8.05 -0.55
C ALA A 227 4.39 6.92 0.42
N SER A 228 3.72 5.89 -0.11
CA SER A 228 3.44 4.67 0.64
C SER A 228 4.72 3.96 1.07
N ILE A 229 5.61 3.63 0.13
CA ILE A 229 6.88 2.94 0.42
C ILE A 229 7.72 3.74 1.43
N ASP A 230 7.79 5.06 1.28
CA ASP A 230 8.49 5.94 2.20
C ASP A 230 7.88 5.91 3.61
N SER A 231 6.54 5.95 3.72
CA SER A 231 5.82 5.83 5.00
C SER A 231 6.06 4.50 5.71
N TYR A 232 5.98 3.38 4.98
CA TYR A 232 6.25 2.06 5.56
C TYR A 232 7.72 1.92 5.98
N THR A 233 8.65 2.47 5.19
CA THR A 233 10.08 2.52 5.55
C THR A 233 10.30 3.36 6.81
N TYR A 234 9.63 4.50 6.92
CA TYR A 234 9.66 5.38 8.08
C TYR A 234 9.17 4.66 9.35
N MET A 235 8.01 3.99 9.29
CA MET A 235 7.50 3.19 10.42
C MET A 235 8.44 2.05 10.83
N ILE A 236 9.08 1.37 9.86
CA ILE A 236 10.10 0.34 10.14
C ILE A 236 11.27 0.93 10.92
N ASN A 237 11.79 2.10 10.50
CA ASN A 237 12.91 2.78 11.17
C ASN A 237 12.56 3.21 12.60
N ARG A 238 11.29 3.52 12.84
CA ARG A 238 10.74 3.81 14.17
C ARG A 238 10.42 2.58 15.01
N LYS A 239 10.55 1.38 14.43
CA LYS A 239 10.20 0.09 15.04
C LYS A 239 8.70 -0.05 15.34
N GLU A 240 7.85 0.68 14.62
CA GLU A 240 6.38 0.64 14.70
C GLU A 240 5.82 -0.55 13.92
N THR A 241 6.20 -1.76 14.33
CA THR A 241 5.89 -3.00 13.60
C THR A 241 4.59 -3.66 14.05
N LYS A 242 4.19 -3.41 15.30
CA LYS A 242 2.89 -3.77 15.86
C LYS A 242 2.14 -2.48 16.15
N TRP A 243 1.01 -2.30 15.51
CA TRP A 243 0.26 -1.05 15.61
C TRP A 243 -0.65 -1.07 16.84
N GLY A 244 -0.58 0.02 17.61
CA GLY A 244 -1.56 0.35 18.64
C GLY A 244 -2.67 1.19 18.03
N ASP A 245 -3.06 2.28 18.71
CA ASP A 245 -4.15 3.15 18.25
C ASP A 245 -3.67 4.29 17.34
N THR A 246 -2.37 4.55 17.28
CA THR A 246 -1.80 5.62 16.44
C THR A 246 -0.54 5.11 15.76
N ILE A 247 -0.33 5.50 14.51
CA ILE A 247 0.88 5.25 13.72
C ILE A 247 1.42 6.57 13.16
N TYR A 248 2.73 6.66 13.00
CA TYR A 248 3.38 7.84 12.44
C TYR A 248 3.84 7.56 11.01
N VAL A 249 3.48 8.45 10.09
CA VAL A 249 3.63 8.24 8.65
C VAL A 249 4.19 9.48 7.98
N LEU A 250 4.53 9.37 6.70
CA LEU A 250 4.94 10.49 5.87
C LEU A 250 3.81 10.84 4.89
N ASN A 251 3.59 12.11 4.62
CA ASN A 251 2.73 12.52 3.50
C ASN A 251 3.46 12.37 2.16
N ASP A 252 2.80 12.76 1.08
CA ASP A 252 3.34 12.78 -0.29
C ASP A 252 4.55 13.70 -0.47
N LYS A 253 4.71 14.70 0.40
CA LYS A 253 5.85 15.64 0.44
C LYS A 253 6.99 15.16 1.34
N GLY A 254 6.80 14.06 2.07
CA GLY A 254 7.76 13.55 3.05
C GLY A 254 7.70 14.23 4.43
N ASP A 255 6.67 15.03 4.71
CA ASP A 255 6.45 15.60 6.03
C ASP A 255 5.85 14.55 6.97
N GLU A 256 6.26 14.57 8.23
CA GLU A 256 5.75 13.68 9.26
C GLU A 256 4.30 14.03 9.66
N GLY A 257 3.50 13.00 9.87
CA GLY A 257 2.15 13.09 10.44
C GLY A 257 1.79 11.83 11.22
N ASP A 258 0.56 11.78 11.72
CA ASP A 258 0.01 10.61 12.39
C ASP A 258 -1.36 10.22 11.85
N VAL A 259 -1.66 8.93 11.91
CA VAL A 259 -2.99 8.38 11.69
C VAL A 259 -3.43 7.75 13.00
N THR A 260 -4.48 8.31 13.57
CA THR A 260 -5.09 7.78 14.80
C THR A 260 -6.37 7.04 14.44
N CYS A 261 -6.45 5.84 14.97
CA CYS A 261 -7.52 4.91 14.80
C CYS A 261 -8.84 5.49 15.29
N ASP A 262 -9.80 5.53 14.38
CA ASP A 262 -11.16 5.89 14.70
C ASP A 262 -11.97 4.59 14.82
N ASN A 263 -12.36 4.23 16.04
CA ASN A 263 -13.19 3.04 16.27
C ASN A 263 -14.64 3.25 15.81
N SER A 264 -15.06 4.48 15.54
CA SER A 264 -16.34 4.78 14.89
C SER A 264 -16.26 4.67 13.37
N TYR A 265 -15.04 4.53 12.81
CA TYR A 265 -14.83 4.25 11.40
C TYR A 265 -15.32 2.85 11.09
N ASN A 266 -16.56 2.80 10.59
CA ASN A 266 -17.09 1.62 9.93
C ASN A 266 -16.96 1.83 8.43
N PRO A 267 -15.97 1.21 7.77
CA PRO A 267 -15.84 1.34 6.34
C PRO A 267 -17.02 0.71 5.61
N TYR A 268 -17.74 -0.27 6.19
CA TYR A 268 -18.84 -0.95 5.51
C TYR A 268 -20.01 -1.13 6.48
N PRO A 269 -20.91 -0.15 6.64
CA PRO A 269 -22.13 -0.38 7.40
C PRO A 269 -22.88 -1.57 6.81
N THR A 270 -23.15 -2.57 7.65
CA THR A 270 -23.97 -3.71 7.21
C THR A 270 -25.39 -3.21 6.96
N PRO A 271 -26.08 -3.69 5.91
CA PRO A 271 -27.44 -3.22 5.58
C PRO A 271 -28.48 -3.37 6.71
N ASP A 272 -28.20 -4.23 7.70
CA ASP A 272 -29.07 -4.51 8.85
C ASP A 272 -28.76 -3.67 10.12
N GLN A 273 -27.77 -2.76 10.08
CA GLN A 273 -27.61 -1.79 11.16
C GLN A 273 -28.69 -0.70 11.04
N ASP A 274 -29.84 -0.96 11.65
CA ASP A 274 -30.83 0.05 11.99
C ASP A 274 -30.16 1.15 12.83
N LEU A 275 -29.72 2.24 12.19
CA LEU A 275 -29.22 3.46 12.86
C LEU A 275 -30.36 4.31 13.43
N GLY A 276 -31.47 3.69 13.81
CA GLY A 276 -32.52 4.29 14.63
C GLY A 276 -32.09 4.51 16.08
N ALA A 277 -31.14 5.43 16.34
CA ALA A 277 -31.05 6.13 17.63
C ALA A 277 -29.98 7.26 17.62
N THR A 278 -30.46 8.50 17.56
CA THR A 278 -29.86 9.72 18.17
C THR A 278 -28.37 9.97 17.91
N ALA A 279 -28.07 10.63 16.78
CA ALA A 279 -26.88 11.46 16.66
C ALA A 279 -26.99 12.62 17.67
N THR A 280 -26.35 12.45 18.83
CA THR A 280 -26.09 13.56 19.76
C THR A 280 -24.89 14.31 19.21
N THR A 281 -25.10 15.55 18.84
CA THR A 281 -24.07 16.50 18.42
C THR A 281 -23.06 16.73 19.56
N SER A 282 -21.94 16.00 19.53
CA SER A 282 -20.75 16.37 20.29
C SER A 282 -19.86 17.23 19.41
N SER A 283 -19.90 18.54 19.64
CA SER A 283 -18.92 19.48 19.10
C SER A 283 -17.59 19.29 19.84
N THR A 284 -16.62 18.65 19.20
CA THR A 284 -15.23 18.71 19.67
C THR A 284 -14.57 19.91 18.97
N THR A 285 -14.30 20.95 19.75
CA THR A 285 -13.55 22.13 19.30
C THR A 285 -12.09 21.72 19.10
N THR A 286 -11.68 21.51 17.85
CA THR A 286 -10.27 21.50 17.47
C THR A 286 -9.82 22.95 17.30
N THR A 287 -8.88 23.40 18.11
CA THR A 287 -8.24 24.71 17.96
C THR A 287 -7.35 24.67 16.72
N SER A 288 -7.91 25.01 15.55
CA SER A 288 -7.14 25.38 14.38
C SER A 288 -6.58 26.79 14.57
N LYS A 289 -5.27 26.94 14.45
CA LYS A 289 -4.70 28.24 14.07
C LYS A 289 -5.05 28.43 12.60
N GLU A 290 -6.01 29.31 12.34
CA GLU A 290 -6.35 29.79 11.01
C GLU A 290 -5.13 30.43 10.33
N THR A 291 -4.77 29.91 9.15
CA THR A 291 -4.44 30.76 7.99
C THR A 291 -5.24 30.24 6.81
N ASN A 292 -5.95 31.17 6.18
CA ASN A 292 -7.07 30.96 5.27
C ASN A 292 -6.62 30.55 3.85
N THR A 293 -7.46 29.70 3.24
CA THR A 293 -7.69 29.43 1.80
C THR A 293 -6.51 29.19 0.86
N ASP A 294 -6.35 27.92 0.47
CA ASP A 294 -6.46 27.53 -0.95
C ASP A 294 -6.95 26.07 -1.05
N THR A 295 -8.06 25.87 -1.75
CA THR A 295 -8.56 24.55 -2.16
C THR A 295 -7.55 23.93 -3.11
N PHE A 296 -6.86 22.90 -2.64
CA PHE A 296 -5.88 22.14 -3.40
C PHE A 296 -6.59 21.09 -4.26
N ASP A 297 -6.61 21.31 -5.57
CA ASP A 297 -6.89 20.30 -6.59
C ASP A 297 -5.55 19.71 -7.06
N PRO A 298 -5.24 18.43 -6.76
CA PRO A 298 -3.98 17.81 -7.14
C PRO A 298 -3.88 17.46 -8.64
N TYR A 299 -4.88 17.78 -9.47
CA TYR A 299 -4.93 17.37 -10.88
C TYR A 299 -5.08 18.52 -11.90
N ASN A 300 -4.57 19.72 -11.61
CA ASN A 300 -4.35 20.71 -12.67
C ASN A 300 -2.89 20.75 -13.12
N ASN A 301 -2.59 20.09 -14.25
CA ASN A 301 -1.32 20.23 -14.96
C ASN A 301 -1.58 20.95 -16.29
N ASP A 302 -1.90 22.24 -16.19
CA ASP A 302 -1.84 23.15 -17.31
C ASP A 302 -0.37 23.44 -17.63
N ASN A 303 0.09 22.96 -18.78
CA ASN A 303 1.27 23.49 -19.44
C ASN A 303 0.94 23.66 -20.92
N ASP A 304 0.28 24.78 -21.22
CA ASP A 304 0.25 25.38 -22.55
C ASP A 304 1.61 26.02 -22.84
N ASN A 305 2.23 25.60 -23.95
CA ASN A 305 2.93 26.45 -24.91
C ASN A 305 3.08 25.65 -26.22
N ASN A 306 2.22 25.96 -27.20
CA ASN A 306 2.58 26.57 -28.50
C ASN A 306 4.01 26.28 -29.03
N ASP A 307 4.27 25.89 -30.28
CA ASP A 307 3.64 26.29 -31.56
C ASP A 307 4.14 25.36 -32.70
N ASP A 308 3.39 25.39 -33.82
CA ASP A 308 3.78 25.21 -35.24
C ASP A 308 4.00 23.81 -35.88
N ASP A 309 3.04 23.48 -36.77
CA ASP A 309 3.20 23.15 -38.20
C ASP A 309 4.31 22.17 -38.65
N ASP A 310 3.94 20.99 -39.16
CA ASP A 310 3.76 20.80 -40.61
C ASP A 310 3.48 19.33 -40.97
N ASP A 311 2.79 19.21 -42.10
CA ASP A 311 2.31 18.04 -42.82
C ASP A 311 3.46 17.17 -43.41
N ASP A 312 3.06 16.07 -44.05
CA ASP A 312 3.81 15.19 -44.96
C ASP A 312 4.22 13.81 -44.41
N GLY A 313 3.42 12.81 -44.80
CA GLY A 313 3.81 11.41 -44.75
C GLY A 313 4.84 11.05 -45.83
N TYR A 314 5.53 9.92 -45.67
CA TYR A 314 5.94 9.05 -46.78
C TYR A 314 6.46 7.68 -46.28
N ASP A 315 6.07 6.67 -47.05
CA ASP A 315 6.62 5.34 -47.33
C ASP A 315 7.35 4.48 -46.28
N ASN A 316 6.81 3.27 -46.18
CA ASN A 316 7.54 2.03 -45.96
C ASN A 316 8.32 1.65 -47.24
N ASP A 317 9.65 1.61 -47.18
CA ASP A 317 10.42 0.59 -47.90
C ASP A 317 11.81 0.36 -47.27
N LYS A 318 12.00 -0.91 -46.89
CA LYS A 318 13.15 -1.82 -47.03
C LYS A 318 14.62 -1.36 -47.02
N ASP A 319 15.37 -2.22 -46.31
CA ASP A 319 16.71 -2.77 -46.56
C ASP A 319 17.91 -2.23 -45.75
N ASN A 320 18.49 -3.18 -44.99
CA ASN A 320 19.90 -3.43 -44.65
C ASN A 320 20.86 -2.24 -44.49
N ASP A 321 21.51 -2.14 -43.32
CA ASP A 321 22.91 -2.59 -43.23
C ASP A 321 23.42 -2.72 -41.78
N ASN A 322 24.51 -3.48 -41.65
CA ASN A 322 25.28 -3.77 -40.44
C ASN A 322 25.84 -2.52 -39.74
N GLY A 323 25.81 -2.52 -38.41
CA GLY A 323 26.53 -1.54 -37.61
C GLY A 323 26.70 -2.01 -36.16
N ASP A 324 27.92 -2.42 -35.81
CA ASP A 324 28.38 -2.60 -34.44
C ASP A 324 28.12 -1.32 -33.62
N GLY A 325 27.35 -1.45 -32.54
CA GLY A 325 26.93 -0.33 -31.71
C GLY A 325 26.83 -0.74 -30.25
N ASN A 326 27.97 -0.84 -29.59
CA ASN A 326 28.11 -0.98 -28.14
C ASN A 326 27.49 0.25 -27.45
N THR A 327 26.23 0.17 -27.02
CA THR A 327 25.55 1.24 -26.28
C THR A 327 25.34 0.82 -24.83
N LYS A 328 26.27 1.24 -23.97
CA LYS A 328 26.03 1.33 -22.52
C LYS A 328 25.26 2.62 -22.26
N ASN A 329 23.96 2.50 -22.02
CA ASN A 329 23.16 3.60 -21.49
C ASN A 329 23.33 3.65 -19.96
N CYS A 330 24.22 4.54 -19.50
CA CYS A 330 24.20 5.05 -18.13
C CYS A 330 23.44 6.39 -18.16
N HIS A 331 22.27 6.45 -17.53
CA HIS A 331 21.64 7.72 -17.16
C HIS A 331 21.71 7.82 -15.64
N GLY A 332 22.45 8.81 -15.15
CA GLY A 332 22.48 9.21 -13.74
C GLY A 332 22.05 10.67 -13.64
N TYR A 333 21.20 10.97 -12.65
CA TYR A 333 20.92 12.32 -12.18
C TYR A 333 21.11 12.37 -10.64
N GLY A 334 22.11 13.15 -10.20
CA GLY A 334 22.33 13.72 -8.85
C GLY A 334 22.64 12.74 -7.70
N ALA A 335 23.73 12.82 -6.92
CA ALA A 335 24.62 13.94 -6.57
C ALA A 335 26.11 13.54 -6.55
N ASN A 336 26.97 14.53 -6.82
CA ASN A 336 28.41 14.45 -7.08
C ASN A 336 29.28 13.82 -5.98
N TYR A 337 30.29 13.06 -6.39
CA TYR A 337 31.68 13.23 -5.93
C TYR A 337 32.66 13.06 -7.10
N THR A 338 33.61 13.98 -7.21
CA THR A 338 34.76 13.97 -8.11
C THR A 338 35.91 13.17 -7.52
N CYS A 339 36.62 12.41 -8.36
CA CYS A 339 38.05 12.18 -8.20
C CYS A 339 38.74 12.67 -9.47
N GLU A 340 39.56 13.72 -9.35
CA GLU A 340 40.66 13.94 -10.29
C GLU A 340 41.70 12.85 -10.04
N ASP A 341 42.23 12.29 -11.13
CA ASP A 341 43.68 12.18 -11.30
C ASP A 341 43.96 12.06 -12.80
N GLY A 342 44.43 13.16 -13.38
CA GLY A 342 45.13 13.12 -14.66
C GLY A 342 46.55 12.65 -14.43
N THR A 343 46.95 11.57 -15.11
CA THR A 343 48.10 11.51 -16.02
C THR A 343 48.38 10.05 -16.41
N GLY A 344 48.43 9.79 -17.72
CA GLY A 344 49.50 8.99 -18.32
C GLY A 344 49.42 7.46 -18.31
N GLU A 345 49.11 6.92 -19.51
CA GLU A 345 49.69 5.71 -20.13
C GLU A 345 49.30 4.28 -19.66
N ASN A 346 48.64 3.58 -20.61
CA ASN A 346 48.76 2.17 -21.04
C ASN A 346 48.96 1.03 -20.00
N ASN A 347 48.00 0.10 -19.91
CA ASN A 347 48.04 -1.29 -20.46
C ASN A 347 46.80 -2.11 -20.00
N PRO A 348 46.35 -3.18 -20.71
CA PRO A 348 45.18 -3.97 -20.37
C PRO A 348 45.50 -5.23 -19.52
N ASP A 349 44.43 -5.85 -19.04
CA ASP A 349 44.28 -7.18 -18.39
C ASP A 349 44.24 -7.25 -16.85
N GLU A 350 43.41 -8.20 -16.40
CA GLU A 350 43.24 -8.80 -15.04
C GLU A 350 42.22 -8.11 -14.09
N GLU A 351 41.02 -8.69 -13.91
CA GLU A 351 40.65 -9.82 -13.02
C GLU A 351 40.57 -9.48 -11.52
N ASN A 352 39.36 -9.69 -10.95
CA ASN A 352 39.03 -9.93 -9.54
C ASN A 352 39.49 -8.94 -8.45
N CYS A 353 38.51 -8.32 -7.76
CA CYS A 353 38.55 -8.14 -6.30
C CYS A 353 37.13 -8.09 -5.69
N HIS A 354 36.87 -9.04 -4.79
CA HIS A 354 35.76 -9.05 -3.84
C HIS A 354 35.98 -8.02 -2.71
N GLY A 355 34.89 -7.47 -2.14
CA GLY A 355 34.93 -6.68 -0.90
C GLY A 355 33.79 -7.05 0.06
N TYR A 356 34.17 -7.63 1.21
CA TYR A 356 33.33 -7.81 2.40
C TYR A 356 33.22 -6.50 3.20
N GLY A 357 32.19 -6.40 4.06
CA GLY A 357 31.63 -5.16 4.60
C GLY A 357 32.46 -4.30 5.56
N ALA A 358 31.95 -3.11 5.87
CA ALA A 358 32.10 -2.40 7.15
C ALA A 358 31.13 -1.21 7.24
N ASN A 359 30.61 -0.98 8.45
CA ASN A 359 29.81 0.17 8.88
C ASN A 359 30.52 1.51 8.64
N TYR A 360 29.76 2.55 8.31
CA TYR A 360 30.15 3.93 8.60
C TYR A 360 28.98 4.70 9.22
N THR A 361 29.22 5.16 10.45
CA THR A 361 28.50 6.24 11.12
C THR A 361 28.93 7.56 10.50
N CYS A 362 27.98 8.35 9.99
CA CYS A 362 28.22 9.74 9.65
C CYS A 362 27.92 10.57 10.89
N ASP A 363 28.97 11.02 11.58
CA ASP A 363 28.87 12.01 12.66
C ASP A 363 29.72 13.21 12.26
N GLY A 364 29.09 14.39 12.18
CA GLY A 364 29.71 15.56 11.59
C GLY A 364 28.91 16.85 11.79
N ASN A 365 28.51 17.17 13.02
CA ASN A 365 28.62 18.53 13.57
C ASN A 365 28.03 18.61 15.00
N SER A 366 28.89 18.52 16.01
CA SER A 366 28.61 19.12 17.31
C SER A 366 29.82 19.89 17.80
N LYS A 367 29.68 21.22 17.90
CA LYS A 367 30.61 22.08 18.62
C LYS A 367 30.55 21.72 20.10
N PHE A 368 31.56 21.02 20.61
CA PHE A 368 31.79 20.88 22.04
C PHE A 368 32.69 22.02 22.53
N ALA A 369 32.11 22.88 23.37
CA ALA A 369 32.85 23.80 24.22
C ALA A 369 33.23 23.07 25.51
N PHE A 370 34.53 23.00 25.81
CA PHE A 370 35.04 22.56 27.11
C PHE A 370 34.82 23.67 28.14
N GLY A 371 34.05 23.36 29.19
CA GLY A 371 33.95 24.16 30.41
C GLY A 371 34.27 23.29 31.62
N PHE A 372 35.46 23.47 32.19
CA PHE A 372 35.87 22.90 33.47
C PHE A 372 34.99 23.47 34.59
N GLY A 373 34.45 22.58 35.44
CA GLY A 373 33.76 22.95 36.67
C GLY A 373 33.83 21.82 37.69
N LEU A 374 34.82 21.91 38.59
CA LEU A 374 34.85 21.16 39.86
C LEU A 374 33.55 21.44 40.65
N LEU A 375 32.93 20.40 41.21
CA LEU A 375 32.38 20.51 42.56
C LEU A 375 32.26 19.15 43.25
N ALA A 376 32.75 19.17 44.49
CA ALA A 376 32.89 18.06 45.41
C ALA A 376 31.55 17.44 45.83
N GLY A 377 31.60 16.16 46.17
CA GLY A 377 30.45 15.39 46.57
C GLY A 377 30.02 15.57 48.02
N VAL A 378 28.91 14.93 48.35
CA VAL A 378 28.64 14.34 49.67
C VAL A 378 27.87 13.05 49.42
N LEU A 379 28.49 11.94 49.81
CA LEU A 379 27.90 10.62 49.92
C LEU A 379 27.33 10.52 51.33
N THR A 380 26.05 10.18 51.48
CA THR A 380 25.51 9.74 52.78
C THR A 380 24.87 8.38 52.56
N LEU A 381 25.55 7.34 53.05
CA LEU A 381 25.02 5.99 53.15
C LEU A 381 24.41 5.82 54.56
N LEU A 382 23.17 5.37 54.60
CA LEU A 382 22.58 4.68 55.75
C LEU A 382 23.19 3.28 55.86
N ALA A 383 23.62 2.87 57.06
CA ALA A 383 23.33 1.56 57.65
C ALA A 383 24.07 1.35 59.00
N ILE A 384 23.27 1.01 60.02
CA ILE A 384 23.57 0.46 61.37
C ILE A 384 24.05 1.45 62.42
#